data_AF-A0A966NV78-F1
#
_entry.id   AF-A0A966NV78-F1
#
_cell.length_a   1.000
_cell.length_b   1.000
_cell.length_c   1.000
_cell.angle_alpha   90.00
_cell.angle_beta   90.00
_cell.angle_gamma   90.00
#
_symmetry.space_group_name_H-M   'P 1'
#
loop_
_entity.id
_entity.type
_entity.pdbx_description
1 polymer ?
#
loop_
_entity_poly.entity_id
_entity_poly.type
_entity_poly.pdbx_seq_one_letter_code
_entity_poly.pdbx_strand_id
1 'polypeptide(L)'
;MTAVDDTTFAAAGTSEGAQELRPRSELTAKEVLREVGAVLRMSEADAALLADVESDPGEDQTMIINMGPQHPSTHGVLRLMLELKGEQVLRCKPIIGYLHTGMEKTGESLTYMQGGTNVTRMDYLSPLNNELVFSMATEKLLGIDGDIPERAVWMRMLLSELTRMSSH
;
A
#
# COMPACT_ATOMS: atom_id res chain seq x y z
N MET A 1 -50.05 15.12 -9.29
CA MET A 1 -49.10 15.88 -8.46
C MET A 1 -48.80 15.03 -7.24
N THR A 2 -47.90 14.06 -7.42
CA THR A 2 -47.48 13.12 -6.38
C THR A 2 -45.98 13.31 -6.24
N ALA A 3 -45.58 13.67 -5.03
CA ALA A 3 -44.19 13.95 -4.65
C ALA A 3 -43.33 12.71 -4.91
N VAL A 4 -42.22 12.92 -5.62
CA VAL A 4 -41.15 11.95 -5.78
C VAL A 4 -40.24 12.13 -4.56
N ASP A 5 -40.13 11.08 -3.74
CA ASP A 5 -39.26 11.05 -2.57
C ASP A 5 -37.80 11.23 -2.98
N ASP A 6 -37.21 12.34 -2.53
CA ASP A 6 -35.91 12.88 -2.94
C ASP A 6 -34.76 12.37 -2.04
N THR A 7 -34.77 11.08 -1.66
CA THR A 7 -33.84 10.54 -0.64
C THR A 7 -32.85 9.47 -1.12
N THR A 8 -32.83 9.12 -2.40
CA THR A 8 -31.96 8.03 -2.91
C THR A 8 -30.88 8.48 -3.90
N PHE A 9 -30.12 9.54 -3.59
CA PHE A 9 -29.03 9.98 -4.48
C PHE A 9 -27.66 10.28 -3.84
N ALA A 10 -27.42 10.01 -2.55
CA ALA A 10 -26.22 10.54 -1.88
C ALA A 10 -25.06 9.58 -1.54
N ALA A 11 -25.14 8.25 -1.75
CA ALA A 11 -24.08 7.34 -1.27
C ALA A 11 -23.49 6.36 -2.32
N ALA A 12 -24.05 6.29 -3.52
CA ALA A 12 -23.65 5.26 -4.50
C ALA A 12 -22.34 5.59 -5.26
N GLY A 13 -21.83 6.82 -5.18
CA GLY A 13 -20.74 7.30 -6.03
C GLY A 13 -19.32 6.94 -5.57
N THR A 14 -19.14 6.42 -4.35
CA THR A 14 -17.81 6.20 -3.74
C THR A 14 -17.68 4.83 -3.08
N SER A 15 -18.53 3.87 -3.44
CA SER A 15 -18.43 2.53 -2.87
C SER A 15 -17.31 1.72 -3.53
N GLU A 16 -16.40 1.21 -2.72
CA GLU A 16 -15.23 0.40 -3.13
C GLU A 16 -15.42 -1.08 -2.76
N GLY A 17 -16.65 -1.47 -2.39
CA GLY A 17 -17.04 -2.83 -2.07
C GLY A 17 -16.16 -3.46 -0.97
N ALA A 18 -15.48 -4.55 -1.30
CA ALA A 18 -14.67 -5.31 -0.34
C ALA A 18 -13.48 -4.54 0.26
N GLN A 19 -13.13 -3.37 -0.31
CA GLN A 19 -12.00 -2.57 0.16
C GLN A 19 -12.39 -1.57 1.26
N GLU A 20 -13.67 -1.35 1.52
CA GLU A 20 -14.12 -0.43 2.57
C GLU A 20 -13.74 -0.91 3.99
N LEU A 21 -13.68 0.01 4.94
CA LEU A 21 -13.57 -0.33 6.36
C LEU A 21 -14.93 -0.80 6.86
N ARG A 22 -15.00 -2.02 7.40
CA ARG A 22 -16.21 -2.54 8.04
C ARG A 22 -16.37 -1.97 9.46
N PRO A 23 -17.61 -1.83 9.96
CA PRO A 23 -17.88 -1.46 11.35
C PRO A 23 -17.16 -2.40 12.32
N ARG A 24 -16.68 -1.86 13.46
CA ARG A 24 -15.96 -2.65 14.47
C ARG A 24 -16.82 -3.77 15.07
N SER A 25 -18.13 -3.51 15.22
CA SER A 25 -19.12 -4.47 15.70
C SER A 25 -19.24 -5.73 14.83
N GLU A 26 -18.84 -5.65 13.55
CA GLU A 26 -18.94 -6.74 12.58
C GLU A 26 -17.60 -7.46 12.35
N LEU A 27 -16.53 -7.06 13.05
CA LEU A 27 -15.18 -7.56 12.86
C LEU A 27 -14.68 -8.32 14.09
N THR A 28 -14.09 -9.48 13.89
CA THR A 28 -13.38 -10.19 14.96
C THR A 28 -12.02 -9.54 15.23
N ALA A 29 -11.50 -9.65 16.45
CA ALA A 29 -10.18 -9.13 16.83
C ALA A 29 -9.06 -9.58 15.87
N LYS A 30 -9.14 -10.82 15.34
CA LYS A 30 -8.18 -11.36 14.36
C LYS A 30 -8.30 -10.70 12.98
N GLU A 31 -9.50 -10.29 12.56
CA GLU A 31 -9.71 -9.58 11.30
C GLU A 31 -9.25 -8.14 11.38
N VAL A 32 -9.47 -7.48 12.53
CA VAL A 32 -8.88 -6.18 12.84
C VAL A 32 -7.35 -6.25 12.79
N LEU A 33 -6.77 -7.34 13.29
CA LEU A 33 -5.32 -7.60 13.21
C LEU A 33 -4.83 -7.95 11.79
N ARG A 34 -5.69 -8.46 10.89
CA ARG A 34 -5.31 -8.87 9.52
C ARG A 34 -5.35 -7.71 8.52
N GLU A 35 -6.12 -6.66 8.78
CA GLU A 35 -6.10 -5.38 8.04
C GLU A 35 -4.86 -4.54 8.45
N VAL A 36 -3.67 -5.14 8.34
CA VAL A 36 -2.40 -4.71 8.97
C VAL A 36 -2.00 -3.28 8.59
N GLY A 37 -2.24 -2.38 9.54
CA GLY A 37 -1.66 -1.04 9.65
C GLY A 37 -1.90 -0.37 11.01
N ALA A 38 -2.43 -1.09 12.01
CA ALA A 38 -2.81 -0.50 13.29
C ALA A 38 -1.73 -0.75 14.36
N VAL A 39 -1.21 0.36 14.90
CA VAL A 39 -0.46 0.45 16.15
C VAL A 39 -1.15 -0.42 17.20
N LEU A 40 -0.41 -1.36 17.80
CA LEU A 40 -0.90 -2.22 18.88
C LEU A 40 -1.25 -1.36 20.10
N ARG A 41 -2.51 -0.94 20.21
CA ARG A 41 -3.15 -0.66 21.49
C ARG A 41 -4.52 -1.33 21.50
N MET A 42 -4.76 -2.13 22.54
CA MET A 42 -6.10 -2.61 22.87
C MET A 42 -7.03 -1.39 23.01
N SER A 43 -8.26 -1.50 22.51
CA SER A 43 -9.24 -0.45 22.74
C SER A 43 -9.58 -0.38 24.23
N GLU A 44 -9.86 0.81 24.76
CA GLU A 44 -10.31 0.98 26.14
C GLU A 44 -11.59 0.18 26.42
N ALA A 45 -12.43 -0.05 25.39
CA ALA A 45 -13.63 -0.89 25.46
C ALA A 45 -13.30 -2.39 25.60
N ASP A 46 -12.27 -2.90 24.93
CA ASP A 46 -11.83 -4.29 25.09
C ASP A 46 -11.14 -4.51 26.44
N ALA A 47 -10.42 -3.51 26.95
CA ALA A 47 -9.87 -3.52 28.30
C ALA A 47 -10.98 -3.44 29.37
N ALA A 48 -12.06 -2.68 29.10
CA ALA A 48 -13.24 -2.56 29.97
C ALA A 48 -14.09 -3.85 29.96
N LEU A 49 -14.25 -4.52 28.81
CA LEU A 49 -14.91 -5.83 28.70
C LEU A 49 -14.15 -6.94 29.43
N LEU A 50 -12.82 -6.91 29.40
CA LEU A 50 -11.96 -7.80 30.21
C LEU A 50 -12.00 -7.46 31.72
N ALA A 51 -12.41 -6.24 32.08
CA ALA A 51 -12.49 -5.73 33.44
C ALA A 51 -13.92 -5.62 34.00
N ASP A 52 -14.94 -6.08 33.25
CA ASP A 52 -16.37 -6.04 33.61
C ASP A 52 -16.92 -4.62 33.91
N VAL A 53 -16.59 -3.65 33.04
CA VAL A 53 -17.05 -2.25 33.14
C VAL A 53 -17.96 -1.88 31.96
N GLU A 54 -19.12 -1.28 32.23
CA GLU A 54 -20.15 -0.88 31.25
C GLU A 54 -19.65 0.10 30.17
N SER A 55 -20.23 0.01 28.96
CA SER A 55 -19.87 0.78 27.77
C SER A 55 -20.02 2.29 27.95
N ASP A 56 -18.91 3.02 27.73
CA ASP A 56 -18.85 4.48 27.79
C ASP A 56 -19.38 5.11 26.48
N PRO A 57 -20.19 6.19 26.49
CA PRO A 57 -20.74 6.88 25.31
C PRO A 57 -19.70 7.49 24.34
N GLY A 58 -18.40 7.26 24.56
CA GLY A 58 -17.29 7.77 23.76
C GLY A 58 -17.08 7.06 22.41
N GLU A 59 -17.82 5.99 22.11
CA GLU A 59 -17.81 5.37 20.77
C GLU A 59 -18.35 6.31 19.67
N ASP A 60 -19.20 7.28 20.03
CA ASP A 60 -19.77 8.30 19.13
C ASP A 60 -18.77 9.38 18.66
N GLN A 61 -17.51 9.33 19.10
CA GLN A 61 -16.48 10.31 18.72
C GLN A 61 -15.48 9.81 17.67
N THR A 62 -15.73 8.64 17.06
CA THR A 62 -14.86 8.13 16.00
C THR A 62 -15.27 8.66 14.63
N MET A 63 -14.29 9.16 13.88
CA MET A 63 -14.47 9.73 12.55
C MET A 63 -13.74 8.87 11.51
N ILE A 64 -14.42 8.54 10.42
CA ILE A 64 -13.79 7.92 9.25
C ILE A 64 -13.45 9.03 8.24
N ILE A 65 -12.16 9.23 7.97
CA ILE A 65 -11.66 10.17 6.96
C ILE A 65 -11.03 9.42 5.80
N ASN A 66 -11.42 9.78 4.58
CA ASN A 66 -10.73 9.40 3.35
C ASN A 66 -9.65 10.43 3.01
N MET A 67 -8.38 10.03 3.09
CA MET A 67 -7.23 10.85 2.71
C MET A 67 -6.68 10.36 1.35
N GLY A 68 -6.77 11.17 0.29
CA GLY A 68 -6.36 10.79 -1.08
C GLY A 68 -7.55 10.63 -2.03
N PRO A 69 -7.35 10.26 -3.32
CA PRO A 69 -6.12 9.76 -3.95
C PRO A 69 -5.19 10.85 -4.53
N GLN A 70 -5.63 12.10 -4.60
CA GLN A 70 -4.85 13.24 -5.11
C GLN A 70 -4.38 14.20 -4.01
N HIS A 71 -4.31 13.72 -2.77
CA HIS A 71 -3.90 14.58 -1.67
C HIS A 71 -2.41 14.92 -1.81
N PRO A 72 -1.97 16.19 -1.68
CA PRO A 72 -0.57 16.57 -1.92
C PRO A 72 0.45 15.84 -1.03
N SER A 73 0.02 15.39 0.14
CA SER A 73 0.86 14.63 1.09
C SER A 73 1.08 13.17 0.71
N THR A 74 0.48 12.67 -0.38
CA THR A 74 0.76 11.34 -0.90
C THR A 74 1.68 11.45 -2.11
N HIS A 75 2.95 11.04 -1.98
CA HIS A 75 3.83 10.87 -3.14
C HIS A 75 3.29 9.72 -4.00
N GLY A 76 2.79 10.05 -5.19
CA GLY A 76 2.09 9.12 -6.08
C GLY A 76 0.57 9.16 -5.89
N VAL A 77 -0.08 8.01 -6.10
CA VAL A 77 -1.54 7.85 -5.97
C VAL A 77 -1.80 6.83 -4.87
N LEU A 78 -2.07 7.33 -3.68
CA LEU A 78 -2.37 6.55 -2.49
C LEU A 78 -3.63 7.11 -1.84
N ARG A 79 -4.55 6.22 -1.46
CA ARG A 79 -5.70 6.58 -0.63
C ARG A 79 -5.60 5.85 0.70
N LEU A 80 -5.78 6.56 1.79
CA LEU A 80 -5.79 6.04 3.15
C LEU A 80 -7.18 6.25 3.73
N MET A 81 -7.83 5.17 4.14
CA MET A 81 -9.03 5.24 4.98
C MET A 81 -8.60 5.22 6.43
N LEU A 82 -8.77 6.35 7.11
CA LEU A 82 -8.36 6.55 8.50
C LEU A 82 -9.58 6.55 9.40
N GLU A 83 -9.53 5.79 10.48
CA GLU A 83 -10.46 5.92 11.60
C GLU A 83 -9.73 6.67 12.72
N LEU A 84 -10.28 7.81 13.12
CA LEU A 84 -9.68 8.74 14.06
C LEU A 84 -10.56 8.89 15.31
N LYS A 85 -9.94 9.08 16.47
CA LYS A 85 -10.57 9.61 17.69
C LYS A 85 -9.83 10.91 18.04
N GLY A 86 -10.41 12.04 17.63
CA GLY A 86 -9.71 13.33 17.67
C GLY A 86 -8.43 13.33 16.82
N GLU A 87 -7.28 13.56 17.45
CA GLU A 87 -5.96 13.58 16.78
C GLU A 87 -5.29 12.20 16.72
N GLN A 88 -5.87 11.17 17.37
CA GLN A 88 -5.29 9.83 17.40
C GLN A 88 -5.83 8.97 16.26
N VAL A 89 -4.92 8.39 15.48
CA VAL A 89 -5.24 7.38 14.46
C VAL A 89 -5.47 6.03 15.15
N LEU A 90 -6.69 5.50 15.04
CA LEU A 90 -7.03 4.19 15.59
C LEU A 90 -6.79 3.06 14.58
N ARG A 91 -7.26 3.24 13.34
CA ARG A 91 -7.05 2.29 12.23
C ARG A 91 -6.70 3.05 10.96
N CYS A 92 -5.86 2.44 10.13
CA CYS A 92 -5.55 2.93 8.79
C CYS A 92 -5.61 1.76 7.81
N LYS A 93 -6.43 1.89 6.77
CA LYS A 93 -6.50 0.95 5.65
C LYS A 93 -5.95 1.63 4.40
N PRO A 94 -4.71 1.29 3.97
CA PRO A 94 -4.18 1.79 2.73
C PRO A 94 -4.85 1.10 1.55
N ILE A 95 -5.47 1.89 0.68
CA ILE A 95 -5.99 1.46 -0.61
C ILE A 95 -4.88 1.67 -1.65
N ILE A 96 -4.33 0.55 -2.11
CA ILE A 96 -3.27 0.49 -3.12
C ILE A 96 -3.82 -0.06 -4.44
N GLY A 97 -3.04 0.05 -5.51
CA GLY A 97 -3.37 -0.54 -6.82
C GLY A 97 -3.83 0.47 -7.87
N TYR A 98 -3.98 1.75 -7.54
CA TYR A 98 -4.25 2.81 -8.53
C TYR A 98 -3.15 2.91 -9.61
N LEU A 99 -1.91 2.50 -9.30
CA LEU A 99 -0.79 2.42 -10.23
C LEU A 99 -0.47 0.99 -10.66
N HIS A 100 -1.40 0.03 -10.49
CA HIS A 100 -1.20 -1.33 -10.96
C HIS A 100 -1.29 -1.38 -12.49
N THR A 101 -0.13 -1.57 -13.14
CA THR A 101 0.00 -1.59 -14.61
C THR A 101 0.29 -2.98 -15.18
N GLY A 102 0.24 -4.03 -14.36
CA GLY A 102 0.47 -5.41 -14.81
C GLY A 102 1.90 -5.66 -15.32
N MET A 103 2.92 -5.08 -14.66
CA MET A 103 4.31 -5.20 -15.08
C MET A 103 4.81 -6.66 -15.14
N GLU A 104 4.40 -7.50 -14.19
CA GLU A 104 4.73 -8.93 -14.18
C GLU A 104 4.15 -9.65 -15.39
N LYS A 105 2.87 -9.38 -15.70
CA LYS A 105 2.20 -9.96 -16.86
C LYS A 105 2.82 -9.51 -18.18
N THR A 106 3.22 -8.24 -18.24
CA THR A 106 3.97 -7.70 -19.40
C THR A 106 5.31 -8.43 -19.52
N GLY A 107 5.99 -8.67 -18.41
CA GLY A 107 7.26 -9.39 -18.34
C GLY A 107 7.21 -10.80 -18.95
N GLU A 108 6.09 -11.52 -18.81
CA GLU A 108 5.93 -12.86 -19.42
C GLU A 108 6.03 -12.85 -20.95
N SER A 109 5.66 -11.74 -21.59
CA SER A 109 5.69 -11.61 -23.05
C SER A 109 7.01 -11.05 -23.59
N LEU A 110 7.88 -10.56 -22.71
CA LEU A 110 9.13 -9.90 -23.08
C LEU A 110 10.31 -10.90 -23.05
N THR A 111 11.28 -10.65 -23.91
CA THR A 111 12.57 -11.35 -23.82
C THR A 111 13.38 -10.85 -22.63
N TYR A 112 14.32 -11.65 -22.11
CA TYR A 112 15.21 -11.23 -21.01
C TYR A 112 15.97 -9.93 -21.34
N MET A 113 16.38 -9.72 -22.60
CA MET A 113 17.02 -8.47 -23.01
C MET A 113 16.10 -7.25 -22.93
N GLN A 114 14.80 -7.43 -23.18
CA GLN A 114 13.80 -6.36 -23.05
C GLN A 114 13.35 -6.17 -21.60
N GLY A 115 13.50 -7.19 -20.76
CA GLY A 115 13.07 -7.20 -19.36
C GLY A 115 13.63 -6.04 -18.53
N GLY A 116 14.88 -5.63 -18.78
CA GLY A 116 15.50 -4.46 -18.13
C GLY A 116 14.64 -3.18 -18.24
N THR A 117 14.11 -2.90 -19.43
CA THR A 117 13.23 -1.72 -19.67
C THR A 117 11.86 -1.82 -19.01
N ASN A 118 11.45 -3.03 -18.61
CA ASN A 118 10.22 -3.22 -17.85
C ASN A 118 10.45 -2.98 -16.36
N VAL A 119 11.50 -3.59 -15.79
CA VAL A 119 11.81 -3.50 -14.35
C VAL A 119 12.31 -2.13 -13.91
N THR A 120 12.91 -1.34 -14.82
CA THR A 120 13.38 0.03 -14.55
C THR A 120 12.25 0.95 -14.05
N ARG A 121 11.00 0.64 -14.38
CA ARG A 121 9.81 1.43 -14.02
C ARG A 121 9.15 1.00 -12.71
N MET A 122 9.62 -0.09 -12.08
CA MET A 122 9.00 -0.64 -10.86
C MET A 122 9.26 0.24 -9.63
N ASP A 123 10.49 0.71 -9.45
CA ASP A 123 10.84 1.81 -8.55
C ASP A 123 11.50 2.92 -9.38
N TYR A 124 10.80 4.04 -9.50
CA TYR A 124 11.22 5.18 -10.30
C TYR A 124 12.31 6.03 -9.62
N LEU A 125 12.54 5.86 -8.32
CA LEU A 125 13.64 6.53 -7.60
C LEU A 125 14.95 5.75 -7.70
N SER A 126 14.88 4.42 -7.87
CA SER A 126 16.05 3.54 -7.92
C SER A 126 16.09 2.62 -9.15
N PRO A 127 15.97 3.15 -10.39
CA PRO A 127 15.85 2.32 -11.61
C PRO A 127 17.03 1.36 -11.82
N LEU A 128 18.26 1.81 -11.57
CA LEU A 128 19.46 1.00 -11.79
C LEU A 128 19.57 -0.18 -10.80
N ASN A 129 19.02 -0.05 -9.59
CA ASN A 129 19.00 -1.14 -8.62
C ASN A 129 18.04 -2.25 -9.05
N ASN A 130 16.89 -1.89 -9.64
CA ASN A 130 15.94 -2.87 -10.18
C ASN A 130 16.54 -3.62 -11.37
N GLU A 131 17.16 -2.89 -12.30
CA GLU A 131 17.84 -3.48 -13.45
C GLU A 131 18.99 -4.40 -13.03
N LEU A 132 19.75 -4.00 -11.99
CA LEU A 132 20.84 -4.81 -11.44
C LEU A 132 20.30 -6.13 -10.88
N VAL A 133 19.25 -6.11 -10.06
CA VAL A 133 18.66 -7.34 -9.49
C VAL A 133 18.13 -8.26 -10.59
N PHE A 134 17.47 -7.71 -11.61
CA PHE A 134 16.99 -8.49 -12.75
C PHE A 134 18.15 -9.11 -13.56
N SER A 135 19.22 -8.35 -13.78
CA SER A 135 20.41 -8.82 -14.50
C SER A 135 21.10 -9.94 -13.72
N MET A 136 21.33 -9.77 -12.41
CA MET A 136 21.95 -10.80 -11.56
C MET A 136 21.11 -12.08 -11.51
N ALA A 137 19.77 -11.95 -11.43
CA ALA A 137 18.88 -13.11 -11.47
C ALA A 137 18.98 -13.86 -12.81
N THR A 138 19.04 -13.13 -13.93
CA THR A 138 19.19 -13.70 -15.28
C THR A 138 20.55 -14.36 -15.47
N GLU A 139 21.63 -13.72 -15.01
CA GLU A 139 23.01 -14.24 -15.08
C GLU A 139 23.15 -15.55 -14.30
N LYS A 140 22.57 -15.60 -13.10
CA LYS A 140 22.54 -16.81 -12.28
C LYS A 140 21.69 -17.91 -12.92
N LEU A 141 20.57 -17.57 -13.57
CA LEU A 141 19.74 -18.55 -14.29
C LEU A 141 20.50 -19.17 -15.47
N LEU A 142 21.31 -18.37 -16.17
CA LEU A 142 22.13 -18.80 -17.30
C LEU A 142 23.45 -19.48 -16.87
N GLY A 143 23.83 -19.39 -15.59
CA GLY A 143 25.07 -19.95 -15.06
C GLY A 143 26.34 -19.19 -15.49
N ILE A 144 26.20 -17.90 -15.80
CA ILE A 144 27.31 -17.03 -16.27
C ILE A 144 27.72 -15.98 -15.23
N ASP A 145 27.19 -16.04 -14.01
CA ASP A 145 27.45 -15.09 -12.94
C ASP A 145 28.94 -15.04 -12.53
N GLY A 146 29.69 -16.14 -12.75
CA GLY A 146 31.14 -16.20 -12.56
C GLY A 146 31.96 -15.61 -13.71
N ASP A 147 31.37 -15.41 -14.89
CA ASP A 147 32.06 -14.94 -16.11
C ASP A 147 31.99 -13.41 -16.28
N ILE A 148 31.33 -12.72 -15.35
CA ILE A 148 31.19 -11.26 -15.40
C ILE A 148 32.55 -10.60 -15.13
N PRO A 149 33.04 -9.72 -16.03
CA PRO A 149 34.31 -9.04 -15.84
C PRO A 149 34.35 -8.21 -14.55
N GLU A 150 35.47 -8.23 -13.83
CA GLU A 150 35.64 -7.47 -12.58
C GLU A 150 35.30 -5.97 -12.76
N ARG A 151 35.70 -5.40 -13.90
CA ARG A 151 35.38 -4.01 -14.26
C ARG A 151 33.87 -3.74 -14.29
N ALA A 152 33.06 -4.70 -14.75
CA ALA A 152 31.60 -4.55 -14.78
C ALA A 152 31.00 -4.57 -13.37
N VAL A 153 31.54 -5.39 -12.46
CA VAL A 153 31.13 -5.43 -11.05
C VAL A 153 31.39 -4.09 -10.36
N TRP A 154 32.58 -3.52 -10.56
CA TRP A 154 32.91 -2.19 -10.01
C TRP A 154 32.02 -1.07 -10.57
N MET A 155 31.69 -1.11 -11.87
CA MET A 155 30.73 -0.15 -12.45
C MET A 155 29.33 -0.29 -11.85
N ARG A 156 28.84 -1.52 -11.68
CA ARG A 156 27.55 -1.79 -11.03
C ARG A 156 27.51 -1.21 -9.63
N MET A 157 28.56 -1.46 -8.83
CA MET A 157 28.67 -0.90 -7.48
C MET A 157 28.64 0.63 -7.50
N LEU A 158 29.46 1.27 -8.34
CA LEU A 158 29.53 2.73 -8.42
C LEU A 158 28.18 3.35 -8.80
N LEU A 159 27.51 2.78 -9.80
CA LEU A 159 26.21 3.26 -10.27
C LEU A 159 25.12 3.02 -9.22
N SER A 160 25.09 1.85 -8.58
CA SER A 160 24.14 1.54 -7.51
C SER A 160 24.28 2.48 -6.32
N GLU A 161 25.50 2.79 -5.90
CA GLU A 161 25.72 3.75 -4.81
C GLU A 161 25.33 5.18 -5.20
N LEU A 162 25.60 5.59 -6.44
CA LEU A 162 25.15 6.89 -6.93
C LEU A 162 23.61 6.98 -6.95
N THR A 163 22.94 5.93 -7.43
CA THR A 163 21.47 5.85 -7.40
C THR A 163 20.93 5.83 -5.98
N ARG A 164 21.56 5.09 -5.07
CA ARG A 164 21.18 5.07 -3.65
C ARG A 164 21.28 6.46 -3.01
N MET A 165 22.34 7.21 -3.30
CA MET A 165 22.49 8.59 -2.83
C MET A 165 21.43 9.52 -3.41
N SER A 166 21.00 9.30 -4.66
CA SER A 166 19.96 10.10 -5.30
C SER A 166 18.54 9.75 -4.82
N SER A 167 18.32 8.51 -4.35
CA SER A 167 17.00 8.04 -3.91
C SER A 167 16.68 8.44 -2.47
N HIS A 168 17.70 8.68 -1.64
CA HIS A 168 17.58 9.12 -0.25
C HIS A 168 17.43 10.64 -0.16
#